data_AF-A0A957SH15-F1
#
_entry.id   AF-A0A957SH15-F1
#
_cell.length_a   1.000
_cell.length_b   1.000
_cell.length_c   1.000
_cell.angle_alpha   90.00
_cell.angle_beta   90.00
_cell.angle_gamma   90.00
#
_symmetry.space_group_name_H-M   'P 1'
#
loop_
_entity.id
_entity.type
_entity.pdbx_description
1 polymer ?
#
loop_
_entity_poly.entity_id
_entity_poly.type
_entity_poly.pdbx_seq_one_letter_code
_entity_poly.pdbx_strand_id
1 'polypeptide(L)' 'QVGFSAQLNLYADETGDLCDWRVAQAHYLETWSDIRAHDGTATIQQPLIEPLYNGHSAHEVLDVL' A
#
# COMPACT_ATOMS: atom_id res chain seq x y z
N GLN A 1 1.38 22.02 12.41
CA GLN A 1 0.70 21.60 11.17
C GLN A 1 1.76 21.33 10.12
N VAL A 2 1.71 20.19 9.44
CA VAL A 2 2.63 19.83 8.35
C VAL A 2 2.09 20.38 7.02
N GLY A 3 2.97 20.62 6.04
CA GLY A 3 2.59 21.17 4.74
C GLY A 3 1.95 20.17 3.78
N PHE A 4 2.10 18.87 4.05
CA PHE A 4 1.52 17.77 3.29
C PHE A 4 1.49 16.52 4.16
N SER A 5 0.36 15.82 4.17
CA SER A 5 0.20 14.52 4.83
C SER A 5 -0.64 13.58 3.96
N ALA A 6 -0.17 12.35 3.78
CA ALA A 6 -0.84 11.33 3.00
C ALA A 6 -0.76 9.98 3.70
N GLN A 7 -1.82 9.19 3.60
CA GLN A 7 -1.89 7.83 4.10
C GLN A 7 -2.23 6.85 2.98
N LEU A 8 -1.58 5.70 2.96
CA LEU A 8 -1.94 4.53 2.17
C LEU A 8 -2.42 3.42 3.12
N ASN A 9 -3.68 2.99 3.03
CA ASN A 9 -4.21 1.95 3.92
C ASN A 9 -5.34 1.11 3.29
N LEU A 10 -5.53 -0.11 3.79
CA LEU A 10 -6.60 -1.04 3.39
C LEU A 10 -7.96 -0.65 3.98
N TYR A 11 -7.94 -0.01 5.15
CA TYR A 11 -9.15 0.33 5.89
C TYR A 11 -9.21 1.84 6.14
N ALA A 12 -10.44 2.33 6.30
CA ALA A 12 -10.63 3.66 6.84
C ALA A 12 -10.37 3.62 8.36
N ASP A 13 -9.18 4.07 8.77
CA ASP A 13 -8.80 4.21 10.18
C ASP A 13 -8.67 5.68 10.62
N GLU A 14 -8.38 5.88 11.91
CA GLU A 14 -8.27 7.18 12.56
C GLU A 14 -7.10 8.02 12.02
N THR A 15 -6.07 7.39 11.46
CA THR A 15 -4.92 8.12 10.91
C THR A 15 -5.31 8.83 9.62
N GLY A 16 -6.07 8.15 8.76
CA GLY A 16 -6.54 8.76 7.52
C GLY A 16 -7.48 9.94 7.72
N ASP A 17 -8.23 9.96 8.82
CA ASP A 17 -9.09 11.11 9.18
C ASP A 17 -8.28 12.37 9.51
N LEU A 18 -7.00 12.23 9.82
CA LEU A 18 -6.08 13.32 10.18
C LEU A 18 -5.13 13.71 9.04
N CYS A 19 -5.12 12.97 7.92
CA CYS A 19 -4.26 13.25 6.76
C CYS A 19 -4.99 14.03 5.67
N ASP A 20 -4.25 14.81 4.89
CA ASP A 20 -4.81 15.58 3.75
C ASP A 20 -5.23 14.64 2.60
N TRP A 21 -4.51 13.54 2.42
CA TRP A 21 -4.78 12.52 1.39
C TRP A 21 -4.93 11.13 2.00
N ARG A 22 -5.97 10.41 1.56
CA ARG A 22 -6.18 8.99 1.85
C ARG A 22 -6.20 8.21 0.54
N VAL A 23 -5.21 7.36 0.34
CA VAL A 23 -5.07 6.50 -0.84
C VAL A 23 -5.49 5.08 -0.45
N ALA A 24 -6.37 4.49 -1.25
CA ALA A 24 -6.79 3.10 -1.03
C ALA A 24 -5.63 2.16 -1.35
N GLN A 25 -5.20 1.38 -0.37
CA GLN A 25 -4.16 0.37 -0.57
C GLN A 25 -4.76 -0.86 -1.23
N ALA A 26 -4.06 -1.42 -2.22
CA ALA A 26 -4.36 -2.76 -2.72
C ALA A 26 -3.77 -3.82 -1.78
N HIS A 27 -4.52 -4.90 -1.55
CA HIS A 27 -4.07 -5.98 -0.70
C HIS A 27 -2.85 -6.69 -1.29
N TYR A 28 -2.04 -7.36 -0.47
CA TYR A 28 -0.82 -8.03 -0.95
C TYR A 28 -1.09 -9.13 -2.00
N LEU A 29 -2.32 -9.67 -2.03
CA LEU A 29 -2.77 -10.63 -3.05
C LEU A 29 -3.16 -9.96 -4.38
N GLU A 30 -3.21 -8.64 -4.43
CA GLU A 30 -3.66 -7.85 -5.58
C GLU A 30 -2.49 -7.13 -6.27
N THR A 31 -1.27 -7.25 -5.74
CA THR A 31 -0.10 -6.48 -6.19
C THR A 31 1.18 -7.30 -6.25
N TRP A 32 2.06 -6.93 -7.17
CA TRP A 32 3.46 -7.39 -7.17
C TRP A 32 4.27 -6.70 -6.08
N SER A 33 5.14 -7.46 -5.41
CA SER A 33 6.09 -6.95 -4.40
C SER A 33 7.24 -7.95 -4.21
N ASP A 34 8.17 -7.60 -3.35
CA ASP A 34 9.04 -8.54 -2.65
C ASP A 34 8.75 -8.55 -1.14
N ILE A 35 9.24 -9.58 -0.43
CA ILE A 35 9.23 -9.66 1.04
C ILE A 35 10.39 -10.53 1.53
N ARG A 36 10.81 -10.32 2.78
CA ARG A 36 11.72 -11.24 3.49
C ARG A 36 10.98 -11.97 4.60
N ALA A 37 11.09 -13.30 4.61
CA ALA A 37 10.58 -14.14 5.68
C ALA A 37 11.39 -13.92 6.97
N HIS A 38 10.84 -14.38 8.10
CA HIS A 38 11.45 -14.23 9.42
C HIS A 38 12.86 -14.82 9.55
N ASP A 39 13.22 -15.81 8.71
CA ASP A 39 14.53 -16.44 8.63
C ASP A 39 15.51 -15.71 7.70
N GLY A 40 15.07 -14.62 7.06
CA GLY A 40 15.83 -13.82 6.12
C GLY A 40 15.68 -14.23 4.65
N THR A 41 14.97 -15.32 4.35
CA THR A 41 14.72 -15.79 2.98
C THR A 41 13.94 -14.73 2.20
N ALA A 42 14.49 -14.28 1.06
CA ALA A 42 13.82 -13.33 0.17
C ALA A 42 12.86 -14.05 -0.79
N THR A 43 11.67 -13.49 -0.99
CA THR A 43 10.60 -14.05 -1.82
C THR A 43 9.93 -12.97 -2.65
N ILE A 44 9.47 -13.33 -3.84
CA ILE A 44 8.63 -12.48 -4.68
C ILE A 44 7.16 -12.72 -4.36
N GLN A 45 6.44 -11.65 -4.05
CA GLN A 45 4.99 -11.66 -3.89
C GLN A 45 4.33 -11.50 -5.25
N GLN A 46 3.46 -12.45 -5.60
CA GLN A 46 2.71 -12.44 -6.85
C GLN A 46 1.24 -12.10 -6.57
N PRO A 47 0.58 -11.29 -7.41
CA PRO A 47 -0.85 -11.09 -7.33
C PRO A 47 -1.58 -12.36 -7.78
N LEU A 48 -2.62 -12.73 -7.04
CA LEU A 48 -3.53 -13.84 -7.37
C LEU A 48 -4.81 -13.34 -8.05
N ILE A 49 -5.09 -12.04 -7.95
CA ILE A 49 -6.26 -11.39 -8.52
C ILE A 49 -5.91 -9.93 -8.88
N GLU A 50 -6.68 -9.34 -9.80
CA GLU A 50 -6.62 -7.89 -10.07
C GLU A 50 -7.19 -7.09 -8.88
N PRO A 51 -6.74 -5.84 -8.64
CA PRO A 51 -7.25 -5.02 -7.55
C PRO A 51 -8.76 -4.82 -7.62
N LEU A 52 -9.49 -5.30 -6.61
CA LEU A 52 -10.97 -5.27 -6.62
C LEU A 52 -11.54 -3.85 -6.60
N TYR A 53 -10.82 -2.92 -5.97
CA TYR A 53 -11.25 -1.53 -5.77
C TYR A 53 -10.34 -0.51 -6.46
N ASN A 54 -9.53 -0.93 -7.45
CA ASN A 54 -8.49 -0.10 -8.06
C ASN A 54 -7.55 0.53 -7.01
N GLY A 55 -7.24 -0.21 -5.95
CA GLY A 55 -6.26 0.23 -4.95
C GLY A 55 -4.85 0.28 -5.53
N HIS A 56 -3.95 0.97 -4.83
CA HIS A 56 -2.55 1.12 -5.23
C HIS A 56 -1.61 0.41 -4.25
N SER A 57 -0.53 -0.13 -4.78
CA SER A 57 0.59 -0.65 -4.00
C SER A 57 1.44 0.49 -3.42
N ALA A 58 2.24 0.18 -2.39
CA ALA A 58 3.21 1.13 -1.88
C ALA A 58 4.25 1.56 -2.95
N HIS A 59 4.60 0.65 -3.87
CA HIS A 59 5.52 0.93 -4.97
C HIS A 59 4.97 1.98 -5.92
N GLU A 60 3.71 1.84 -6.35
CA GLU A 60 3.06 2.80 -7.26
C GLU A 60 2.90 4.17 -6.63
N VAL A 61 2.63 4.24 -5.32
CA VAL A 61 2.58 5.52 -4.60
C VAL A 61 3.96 6.16 -4.49
N LEU A 62 5.03 5.38 -4.30
CA LEU A 62 6.39 5.91 -4.30
C LEU A 62 6.84 6.36 -5.69
N ASP A 63 6.38 5.72 -6.76
CA ASP A 63 6.77 6.04 -8.15
C ASP A 63 6.29 7.44 -8.59
N VAL A 64 5.28 8.01 -7.92
CA VAL A 64 4.74 9.35 -8.21
C VAL A 64 5.32 10.46 -7.33
N LEU A 65 6.26 10.15 -6.42
CA LEU A 65 6.95 11.14 -5.57
C LEU A 65 8.21 11.70 -6.25
#